data_AF-A0A939WG78-F1
#
_entry.id   AF-A0A939WG78-F1
#
_cell.length_a   1.000
_cell.length_b   1.000
_cell.length_c   1.000
_cell.angle_alpha   90.00
_cell.angle_beta   90.00
_cell.angle_gamma   90.00
#
_symmetry.space_group_name_H-M   'P 1'
#
loop_
_entity.id
_entity.type
_entity.pdbx_description
1 polymer ?
#
loop_
_entity_poly.entity_id
_entity_poly.type
_entity_poly.pdbx_seq_one_letter_code
_entity_poly.pdbx_strand_id
1 'polypeptide(L)'
;MRYEAEKATFKRQLKEFAATLGAFIATNDEWTIRGFIDIFKNIYTISADTKIVSKILELHLFPHFLSFAQEIGYDIELATYQNWYPDLTFISKANRQVKFAVDLKTTYRDEEDPGFCNGFTLGSHGEYFIERTSTKNIQYPYSEYSGHFCLGIIYSRAELDKSEETHVYSLDELESIPPVIKNFLFFAEEKWKIASDKRGSGNTANIGSIQKIDDILNGNGVFAKAGEELFD
;
A
#
# COMPACT_ATOMS: atom_id res chain seq x y z
N MET A 1 -10.56 -0.22 22.47
CA MET A 1 -9.83 0.83 21.72
C MET A 1 -10.59 2.15 21.81
N ARG A 2 -9.90 3.29 21.62
CA ARG A 2 -10.51 4.63 21.61
C ARG A 2 -11.06 4.93 20.21
N TYR A 3 -12.11 5.75 20.11
CA TYR A 3 -12.64 6.28 18.84
C TYR A 3 -13.11 5.23 17.82
N GLU A 4 -13.81 4.19 18.30
CA GLU A 4 -14.30 3.09 17.44
C GLU A 4 -15.28 3.53 16.35
N ALA A 5 -16.11 4.54 16.62
CA ALA A 5 -17.07 5.07 15.64
C ALA A 5 -16.34 5.79 14.49
N GLU A 6 -15.32 6.58 14.83
CA GLU A 6 -14.43 7.24 13.88
C GLU A 6 -13.63 6.22 13.08
N LYS A 7 -13.11 5.17 13.73
CA LYS A 7 -12.37 4.07 13.07
C LYS A 7 -13.26 3.36 12.05
N ALA A 8 -14.49 3.02 12.41
CA ALA A 8 -15.44 2.37 11.51
C ALA A 8 -15.80 3.25 10.30
N THR A 9 -16.00 4.56 10.55
CA THR A 9 -16.30 5.54 9.49
C THR A 9 -15.12 5.70 8.54
N PHE A 10 -13.92 5.93 9.07
CA PHE A 10 -12.69 6.07 8.31
C PHE A 10 -12.39 4.83 7.47
N LYS A 11 -12.53 3.64 8.06
CA LYS A 11 -12.36 2.36 7.37
C LYS A 11 -13.27 2.24 6.15
N ARG A 12 -14.56 2.57 6.31
CA ARG A 12 -15.52 2.52 5.19
C ARG A 12 -15.10 3.47 4.08
N GLN A 13 -14.78 4.72 4.42
CA GLN A 13 -14.34 5.73 3.46
C GLN A 13 -13.04 5.32 2.74
N LEU A 14 -12.08 4.75 3.47
CA LEU A 14 -10.82 4.28 2.90
C LEU A 14 -11.03 3.09 1.94
N LYS A 15 -11.97 2.18 2.25
CA LYS A 15 -12.37 1.09 1.35
C LYS A 15 -13.02 1.60 0.07
N GLU A 16 -13.96 2.53 0.20
CA GLU A 16 -14.61 3.19 -0.93
C GLU A 16 -13.59 3.91 -1.81
N PHE A 17 -12.66 4.65 -1.19
CA PHE A 17 -11.57 5.33 -1.89
C PHE A 17 -10.67 4.34 -2.62
N ALA A 18 -10.21 3.26 -1.97
CA ALA A 18 -9.35 2.25 -2.58
C ALA A 18 -9.98 1.66 -3.85
N ALA A 19 -11.29 1.42 -3.86
CA ALA A 19 -12.01 0.89 -5.03
C ALA A 19 -12.00 1.85 -6.24
N THR A 20 -11.73 3.14 -6.04
CA THR A 20 -11.65 4.13 -7.12
C THR A 20 -10.26 4.27 -7.74
N LEU A 21 -9.20 3.84 -7.04
CA LEU A 21 -7.81 4.15 -7.40
C LEU A 21 -7.40 3.61 -8.77
N GLY A 22 -7.94 2.45 -9.17
CA GLY A 22 -7.65 1.86 -10.48
C GLY A 22 -8.01 2.79 -11.63
N ALA A 23 -9.12 3.53 -11.53
CA ALA A 23 -9.57 4.45 -12.57
C ALA A 23 -8.67 5.69 -12.71
N PHE A 24 -7.86 6.03 -11.70
CA PHE A 24 -6.93 7.15 -11.76
C PHE A 24 -5.60 6.80 -12.42
N ILE A 25 -5.17 5.54 -12.32
CA ILE A 25 -3.81 5.14 -12.70
C ILE A 25 -3.74 4.12 -13.84
N ALA A 26 -4.87 3.61 -14.31
CA ALA A 26 -4.90 2.58 -15.33
C ALA A 26 -5.89 2.89 -16.46
N THR A 27 -5.52 2.46 -17.67
CA THR A 27 -6.37 2.44 -18.88
C THR A 27 -6.34 1.03 -19.42
N ASN A 28 -7.52 0.44 -19.70
CA ASN A 28 -7.63 -0.97 -20.14
C ASN A 28 -6.89 -1.95 -19.21
N ASP A 29 -6.98 -1.72 -17.90
CA ASP A 29 -6.24 -2.45 -16.85
C ASP A 29 -4.71 -2.35 -16.91
N GLU A 30 -4.15 -1.55 -17.82
CA GLU A 30 -2.72 -1.31 -17.93
C GLU A 30 -2.32 -0.05 -17.17
N TRP A 31 -1.20 -0.11 -16.47
CA TRP A 31 -0.69 1.06 -15.75
C TRP A 31 -0.40 2.19 -16.71
N THR A 32 -0.73 3.45 -16.39
CA THR A 32 -0.48 4.59 -17.28
C THR A 32 0.98 5.08 -17.24
N ILE A 33 1.73 4.81 -16.18
CA ILE A 33 3.16 5.15 -16.14
C ILE A 33 3.94 4.21 -17.06
N ARG A 34 4.69 4.82 -17.99
CA ARG A 34 5.57 4.13 -18.96
C ARG A 34 7.05 4.22 -18.62
N GLY A 35 7.44 5.21 -17.83
CA GLY A 35 8.85 5.51 -17.58
C GLY A 35 9.03 6.83 -16.86
N PHE A 36 10.28 7.27 -16.76
CA PHE A 36 10.64 8.63 -16.36
C PHE A 36 11.23 9.38 -17.55
N ILE A 37 11.02 10.70 -17.59
CA ILE A 37 11.47 11.58 -18.67
C ILE A 37 12.56 12.52 -18.16
N ASP A 38 13.60 12.75 -18.96
CA ASP A 38 14.64 13.72 -18.67
C ASP A 38 14.39 15.10 -19.31
N ILE A 39 15.28 16.06 -19.04
CA ILE A 39 15.19 17.42 -19.60
C ILE A 39 15.43 17.48 -21.12
N PHE A 40 15.94 16.41 -21.72
CA PHE A 40 16.16 16.26 -23.16
C PHE A 40 14.96 15.59 -23.85
N LYS A 41 13.91 15.27 -23.09
CA LYS A 41 12.69 14.57 -23.52
C LYS A 41 12.94 13.11 -23.95
N ASN A 42 13.98 12.48 -23.41
CA ASN A 42 14.16 11.04 -23.51
C ASN A 42 13.31 10.36 -22.44
N ILE A 43 12.58 9.32 -22.83
CA ILE A 43 11.80 8.48 -21.93
C ILE A 43 12.57 7.19 -21.66
N TYR A 44 12.78 6.90 -20.38
CA TYR A 44 13.43 5.70 -19.89
C TYR A 44 12.39 4.81 -19.24
N THR A 45 12.27 3.58 -19.73
CA THR A 45 11.40 2.57 -19.14
C THR A 45 11.82 2.21 -17.72
N ILE A 46 10.87 1.66 -16.99
CA ILE A 46 11.09 1.07 -15.66
C ILE A 46 11.00 -0.44 -15.78
N SER A 47 11.70 -1.17 -14.92
CA SER A 47 11.55 -2.63 -14.86
C SER A 47 10.35 -3.01 -13.99
N ALA A 48 9.92 -4.27 -14.08
CA ALA A 48 8.90 -4.85 -13.20
C ALA A 48 9.41 -5.17 -11.78
N ASP A 49 10.61 -4.68 -11.39
CA ASP A 49 11.14 -4.84 -10.03
C ASP A 49 10.19 -4.24 -8.99
N THR A 50 9.90 -5.01 -7.94
CA THR A 50 8.86 -4.63 -6.97
C THR A 50 9.23 -3.39 -6.16
N LYS A 51 10.52 -3.11 -5.91
CA LYS A 51 10.90 -1.89 -5.19
C LYS A 51 10.67 -0.65 -6.04
N ILE A 52 11.00 -0.74 -7.34
CA ILE A 52 10.76 0.35 -8.30
C ILE A 52 9.25 0.57 -8.47
N VAL A 53 8.51 -0.48 -8.79
CA VAL A 53 7.05 -0.42 -8.96
C VAL A 53 6.37 0.13 -7.72
N SER A 54 6.71 -0.39 -6.53
CA SER A 54 6.10 0.06 -5.27
C SER A 54 6.32 1.54 -5.03
N LYS A 55 7.54 2.05 -5.28
CA LYS A 55 7.83 3.45 -5.01
C LYS A 55 7.13 4.38 -5.99
N ILE A 56 7.05 3.99 -7.25
CA ILE A 56 6.37 4.79 -8.27
C ILE A 56 4.85 4.77 -8.05
N LEU A 57 4.25 3.63 -7.66
CA LEU A 57 2.84 3.57 -7.26
C LEU A 57 2.53 4.50 -6.08
N GLU A 58 3.38 4.50 -5.05
CA GLU A 58 3.26 5.40 -3.91
C GLU A 58 3.23 6.87 -4.37
N LEU A 59 4.18 7.29 -5.20
CA LEU A 59 4.26 8.66 -5.73
C LEU A 59 3.08 9.02 -6.63
N HIS A 60 2.66 8.10 -7.49
CA HIS A 60 1.55 8.30 -8.42
C HIS A 60 0.21 8.44 -7.69
N LEU A 61 0.01 7.69 -6.60
CA LEU A 61 -1.22 7.72 -5.83
C LEU A 61 -1.28 8.88 -4.82
N PHE A 62 -0.14 9.44 -4.43
CA PHE A 62 -0.05 10.43 -3.36
C PHE A 62 -0.97 11.66 -3.55
N PRO A 63 -1.08 12.28 -4.74
CA PRO A 63 -2.00 13.39 -4.95
C PRO A 63 -3.48 13.01 -4.65
N HIS A 64 -3.88 11.78 -4.98
CA HIS A 64 -5.23 11.29 -4.75
C HIS A 64 -5.51 11.09 -3.25
N PHE A 65 -4.50 10.66 -2.48
CA PHE A 65 -4.59 10.59 -1.02
C PHE A 65 -4.78 11.97 -0.38
N LEU A 66 -4.07 12.99 -0.86
CA LEU A 66 -4.22 14.35 -0.36
C LEU A 66 -5.63 14.89 -0.60
N SER A 67 -6.19 14.70 -1.79
CA SER A 67 -7.57 15.07 -2.10
C SER A 67 -8.57 14.31 -1.21
N PHE A 68 -8.44 12.99 -1.12
CA PHE A 68 -9.29 12.16 -0.26
C PHE A 68 -9.28 12.62 1.20
N ALA A 69 -8.10 12.84 1.78
CA ALA A 69 -7.98 13.29 3.16
C ALA A 69 -8.69 14.63 3.41
N GLN A 70 -8.55 15.58 2.49
CA GLN A 70 -9.23 16.86 2.59
C GLN A 70 -10.74 16.70 2.57
N GLU A 71 -11.28 15.86 1.68
CA GLU A 71 -12.70 15.57 1.54
C GLU A 71 -13.31 14.95 2.80
N ILE A 72 -12.57 14.03 3.45
CA ILE A 72 -13.05 13.35 4.65
C ILE A 72 -12.72 14.10 5.96
N GLY A 73 -12.08 15.27 5.90
CA GLY A 73 -11.82 16.11 7.07
C GLY A 73 -10.56 15.74 7.87
N TYR A 74 -9.52 15.24 7.20
CA TYR A 74 -8.24 14.86 7.79
C TYR A 74 -7.07 15.66 7.17
N ASP A 75 -6.02 15.86 7.96
CA ASP A 75 -4.68 16.22 7.48
C ASP A 75 -3.88 14.94 7.24
N ILE A 76 -2.97 14.94 6.27
CA ILE A 76 -1.97 13.88 6.08
C ILE A 76 -0.60 14.39 6.53
N GLU A 77 0.07 13.59 7.36
CA GLU A 77 1.48 13.73 7.71
C GLU A 77 2.25 12.52 7.17
N LEU A 78 3.33 12.79 6.43
CA LEU A 78 4.25 11.76 5.93
C LEU A 78 5.25 11.34 7.00
N ALA A 79 5.77 10.12 6.89
CA ALA A 79 6.91 9.69 7.69
C ALA A 79 8.08 10.69 7.57
N THR A 80 8.54 11.22 8.70
CA THR A 80 9.62 12.23 8.74
C THR A 80 10.98 11.65 8.33
N TYR A 81 11.19 10.36 8.60
CA TYR A 81 12.43 9.67 8.32
C TYR A 81 12.19 8.43 7.46
N GLN A 82 13.21 8.04 6.70
CA GLN A 82 13.17 6.76 5.98
C GLN A 82 12.99 5.59 6.95
N ASN A 83 12.23 4.58 6.54
CA ASN A 83 11.92 3.37 7.33
C ASN A 83 11.12 3.64 8.62
N TRP A 84 10.37 4.73 8.69
CA TRP A 84 9.42 4.97 9.77
C TRP A 84 8.01 4.56 9.35
N TYR A 85 7.29 3.93 10.28
CA TYR A 85 5.88 3.60 10.13
C TYR A 85 4.98 4.75 10.62
N PRO A 86 3.78 4.95 10.05
CA PRO A 86 3.32 4.47 8.74
C PRO A 86 3.80 5.37 7.60
N ASP A 87 3.54 4.95 6.36
CA ASP A 87 3.71 5.82 5.19
C ASP A 87 2.88 7.13 5.32
N LEU A 88 1.60 7.00 5.71
CA LEU A 88 0.66 8.11 5.86
C LEU A 88 0.01 8.10 7.25
N THR A 89 0.13 9.21 7.97
CA THR A 89 -0.64 9.45 9.20
C THR A 89 -1.80 10.40 8.91
N PHE A 90 -3.03 9.90 9.03
CA PHE A 90 -4.25 10.70 8.93
C PHE A 90 -4.61 11.26 10.30
N ILE A 91 -4.70 12.58 10.42
CA ILE A 91 -5.03 13.28 11.67
C ILE A 91 -6.34 14.03 11.48
N SER A 92 -7.36 13.72 12.30
CA SER A 92 -8.65 14.40 12.18
C SER A 92 -8.52 15.90 12.46
N LYS A 93 -9.11 16.73 11.59
CA LYS A 93 -9.18 18.18 11.78
C LYS A 93 -10.11 18.56 12.94
N ALA A 94 -11.13 17.75 13.22
CA ALA A 94 -12.08 17.98 14.31
C ALA A 94 -11.50 17.59 15.68
N ASN A 95 -10.70 16.53 15.74
CA ASN A 95 -10.04 16.08 16.96
C ASN A 95 -8.66 15.50 16.66
N ARG A 96 -7.59 16.28 16.90
CA ARG A 96 -6.20 15.86 16.58
C ARG A 96 -5.70 14.65 17.39
N GLN A 97 -6.44 14.18 18.40
CA GLN A 97 -6.13 12.92 19.08
C GLN A 97 -6.54 11.69 18.26
N VAL A 98 -7.44 11.84 17.29
CA VAL A 98 -7.83 10.76 16.37
C VAL A 98 -6.80 10.70 15.25
N LYS A 99 -5.92 9.69 15.33
CA LYS A 99 -4.90 9.37 14.32
C LYS A 99 -5.14 7.99 13.74
N PHE A 100 -5.05 7.87 12.41
CA PHE A 100 -5.05 6.58 11.73
C PHE A 100 -3.76 6.40 10.95
N ALA A 101 -3.15 5.23 11.11
CA ALA A 101 -1.98 4.84 10.36
C ALA A 101 -2.43 4.14 9.07
N VAL A 102 -2.01 4.63 7.91
CA VAL A 102 -2.27 4.00 6.61
C VAL A 102 -0.93 3.68 5.95
N ASP A 103 -0.67 2.39 5.75
CA ASP A 103 0.55 1.88 5.15
C ASP A 103 0.24 1.39 3.73
N LEU A 104 1.02 1.84 2.76
CA LEU A 104 0.88 1.45 1.36
C LEU A 104 1.66 0.17 1.14
N LYS A 105 0.97 -0.86 0.66
CA LYS A 105 1.58 -2.16 0.41
C LYS A 105 1.27 -2.62 -0.99
N THR A 106 2.30 -3.13 -1.65
CA THR A 106 2.16 -3.66 -3.00
C THR A 106 2.64 -5.10 -3.03
N THR A 107 2.00 -5.91 -3.86
CA THR A 107 2.42 -7.27 -4.16
C THR A 107 1.94 -7.64 -5.56
N TYR A 108 2.40 -8.76 -6.05
CA TYR A 108 2.00 -9.30 -7.34
C TYR A 108 1.31 -10.64 -7.17
N ARG A 109 0.38 -10.94 -8.10
CA ARG A 109 -0.28 -12.24 -8.18
C ARG A 109 0.74 -13.35 -8.36
N ASP A 110 0.39 -14.53 -7.85
CA ASP A 110 1.06 -15.75 -8.27
C ASP A 110 0.71 -16.02 -9.74
N GLU A 111 1.71 -16.35 -10.54
CA GLU A 111 1.55 -16.60 -11.98
C GLU A 111 0.92 -17.97 -12.24
N GLU A 112 1.16 -18.94 -11.35
CA GLU A 112 0.64 -20.31 -11.45
C GLU A 112 -0.78 -20.42 -10.85
N ASP A 113 -1.09 -19.61 -9.82
CA ASP A 113 -2.42 -19.55 -9.20
C ASP A 113 -2.92 -18.10 -9.00
N PRO A 114 -3.59 -17.50 -10.00
CA PRO A 114 -4.04 -16.11 -9.94
C PRO A 114 -5.04 -15.76 -8.82
N GLY A 115 -5.58 -16.76 -8.11
CA GLY A 115 -6.37 -16.56 -6.89
C GLY A 115 -5.52 -16.19 -5.66
N PHE A 116 -4.19 -16.29 -5.77
CA PHE A 116 -3.22 -16.01 -4.72
C PHE A 116 -2.26 -14.90 -5.13
N CYS A 117 -1.62 -14.30 -4.14
CA CYS A 117 -0.52 -13.35 -4.33
C CYS A 117 0.71 -13.77 -3.53
N ASN A 118 1.84 -13.12 -3.78
CA ASN A 118 3.10 -13.37 -3.06
C ASN A 118 3.09 -12.89 -1.59
N GLY A 119 1.92 -12.49 -1.07
CA GLY A 119 1.74 -11.92 0.25
C GLY A 119 2.30 -10.50 0.38
N PHE A 120 2.06 -9.90 1.54
CA PHE A 120 2.53 -8.58 1.93
C PHE A 120 3.39 -8.66 3.18
N THR A 121 4.35 -7.75 3.29
CA THR A 121 5.08 -7.47 4.53
C THR A 121 4.35 -6.36 5.28
N LEU A 122 3.66 -6.70 6.37
CA LEU A 122 2.78 -5.79 7.11
C LEU A 122 3.51 -4.97 8.18
N GLY A 123 4.77 -4.64 7.91
CA GLY A 123 5.65 -3.93 8.84
C GLY A 123 6.24 -4.82 9.94
N SER A 124 7.10 -4.19 10.74
CA SER A 124 7.90 -4.85 11.77
C SER A 124 7.06 -5.29 12.98
N HIS A 125 7.37 -6.45 13.55
CA HIS A 125 6.95 -6.84 14.91
C HIS A 125 8.05 -6.57 15.95
N GLY A 126 8.95 -5.63 15.65
CA GLY A 126 10.03 -5.19 16.53
C GLY A 126 9.59 -4.13 17.55
N GLU A 127 10.50 -3.21 17.87
CA GLU A 127 10.39 -2.39 19.08
C GLU A 127 9.12 -1.54 19.20
N TYR A 128 8.70 -0.77 18.17
CA TYR A 128 7.46 0.02 18.28
C TYR A 128 6.20 -0.84 18.45
N PHE A 129 6.25 -2.08 17.96
CA PHE A 129 5.11 -3.01 18.00
C PHE A 129 5.06 -3.73 19.35
N ILE A 130 6.19 -4.00 19.99
CA ILE A 130 6.22 -4.61 21.32
C ILE A 130 6.03 -3.51 22.38
N GLU A 131 6.85 -2.47 22.33
CA GLU A 131 6.80 -1.32 23.23
C GLU A 131 5.94 -0.22 22.60
N ARG A 132 4.61 -0.30 22.83
CA ARG A 132 3.60 0.55 22.16
C ARG A 132 3.74 2.07 22.43
N THR A 133 4.60 2.46 23.38
CA THR A 133 4.96 3.85 23.68
C THR A 133 6.30 4.29 23.06
N SER A 134 7.05 3.37 22.43
CA SER A 134 8.31 3.66 21.78
C SER A 134 8.10 4.56 20.56
N THR A 135 9.07 5.45 20.34
CA THR A 135 9.14 6.34 19.17
C THR A 135 10.16 5.82 18.14
N LYS A 136 10.68 4.61 18.31
CA LYS A 136 11.68 4.05 17.40
C LYS A 136 11.02 3.56 16.11
N ASN A 137 11.49 4.06 14.98
CA ASN A 137 10.99 3.68 13.64
C ASN A 137 9.47 3.91 13.45
N ILE A 138 8.89 4.90 14.14
CA ILE A 138 7.47 5.22 14.05
C ILE A 138 7.23 6.72 14.24
N GLN A 139 6.30 7.31 13.48
CA GLN A 139 6.01 8.75 13.50
C GLN A 139 5.41 9.23 14.84
N TYR A 140 4.48 8.44 15.38
CA TYR A 140 3.87 8.61 16.70
C TYR A 140 3.90 7.26 17.41
N PRO A 141 3.95 7.19 18.75
CA PRO A 141 3.86 5.91 19.45
C PRO A 141 2.69 5.06 18.95
N TYR A 142 2.88 3.74 18.84
CA TYR A 142 1.87 2.85 18.26
C TYR A 142 0.50 2.99 18.95
N SER A 143 0.51 3.15 20.27
CA SER A 143 -0.68 3.36 21.10
C SER A 143 -1.43 4.69 20.88
N GLU A 144 -0.85 5.64 20.15
CA GLU A 144 -1.53 6.89 19.78
C GLU A 144 -2.42 6.77 18.54
N TYR A 145 -2.22 5.72 17.75
CA TYR A 145 -3.10 5.44 16.61
C TYR A 145 -4.37 4.75 17.09
N SER A 146 -5.50 5.20 16.56
CA SER A 146 -6.82 4.61 16.82
C SER A 146 -7.14 3.48 15.85
N GLY A 147 -6.26 3.22 14.87
CA GLY A 147 -6.39 2.14 13.91
C GLY A 147 -5.20 2.07 12.95
N HIS A 148 -4.85 0.85 12.56
CA HIS A 148 -3.73 0.53 11.67
C HIS A 148 -4.25 -0.15 10.41
N PHE A 149 -4.20 0.56 9.30
CA PHE A 149 -4.75 0.14 8.02
C PHE A 149 -3.65 -0.16 7.01
N CYS A 150 -3.86 -1.20 6.24
CA CYS A 150 -3.11 -1.51 5.03
C CYS A 150 -3.98 -1.08 3.84
N LEU A 151 -3.46 -0.19 3.00
CA LEU A 151 -4.00 -0.01 1.66
C LEU A 151 -3.12 -0.80 0.69
N GLY A 152 -3.69 -1.90 0.21
CA GLY A 152 -2.98 -2.89 -0.59
C GLY A 152 -3.28 -2.77 -2.08
N ILE A 153 -2.24 -2.99 -2.88
CA ILE A 153 -2.29 -3.02 -4.35
C ILE A 153 -1.76 -4.39 -4.80
N ILE A 154 -2.62 -5.13 -5.48
CA ILE A 154 -2.26 -6.40 -6.12
C ILE A 154 -2.27 -6.18 -7.63
N TYR A 155 -1.17 -6.50 -8.29
CA TYR A 155 -1.03 -6.36 -9.75
C TYR A 155 -0.49 -7.65 -10.38
N SER A 156 -0.61 -7.75 -11.69
CA SER A 156 0.09 -8.75 -12.50
C SER A 156 1.30 -8.09 -13.15
N ARG A 157 2.45 -8.76 -13.16
CA ARG A 157 3.62 -8.30 -13.91
C ARG A 157 3.39 -8.53 -15.40
N ALA A 158 3.91 -7.65 -16.23
CA ALA A 158 4.01 -7.89 -17.66
C ALA A 158 5.39 -8.51 -17.97
N GLU A 159 5.42 -9.51 -18.83
CA GLU A 159 6.67 -9.99 -19.41
C GLU A 159 7.12 -8.98 -20.47
N LEU A 160 8.25 -8.32 -20.23
CA LEU A 160 8.89 -7.43 -21.19
C LEU A 160 10.16 -8.08 -21.72
N ASP A 161 10.43 -7.88 -23.01
CA ASP A 161 11.75 -8.19 -23.54
C ASP A 161 12.78 -7.25 -22.92
N LYS A 162 13.98 -7.76 -22.63
CA LYS A 162 15.10 -6.96 -22.11
C LYS A 162 15.48 -5.83 -23.07
N SER A 163 15.23 -6.01 -24.36
CA SER A 163 15.41 -4.98 -25.37
C SER A 163 14.54 -3.75 -25.07
N GLU A 164 13.27 -3.94 -24.73
CA GLU A 164 12.33 -2.87 -24.35
C GLU A 164 12.76 -2.18 -23.04
N GLU A 165 13.23 -2.93 -22.03
CA GLU A 165 13.68 -2.34 -20.75
C GLU A 165 14.93 -1.44 -20.89
N THR A 166 15.72 -1.63 -21.95
CA THR A 166 16.95 -0.85 -22.20
C THR A 166 16.80 0.17 -23.31
N HIS A 167 15.63 0.22 -23.96
CA HIS A 167 15.36 1.15 -25.04
C HIS A 167 15.05 2.55 -24.49
N VAL A 168 15.56 3.57 -25.18
CA VAL A 168 15.27 4.96 -24.88
C VAL A 168 14.28 5.45 -25.92
N TYR A 169 13.07 5.77 -25.48
CA TYR A 169 11.97 6.19 -26.35
C TYR A 169 11.94 7.72 -26.46
N SER A 170 11.47 8.22 -27.59
CA SER A 170 11.09 9.61 -27.75
C SER A 170 9.66 9.86 -27.28
N LEU A 171 9.28 11.14 -27.15
CA LEU A 171 7.92 11.51 -26.74
C LEU A 171 6.85 11.04 -27.73
N ASP A 172 7.16 11.00 -29.03
CA ASP A 172 6.24 10.56 -30.07
C ASP A 172 5.96 9.04 -30.00
N GLU A 173 6.80 8.29 -29.26
CA GLU A 173 6.69 6.85 -29.05
C GLU A 173 6.00 6.49 -27.72
N LEU A 174 5.57 7.47 -26.91
CA LEU A 174 5.04 7.25 -25.56
C LEU A 174 3.92 6.19 -25.50
N GLU A 175 2.99 6.23 -26.45
CA GLU A 175 1.87 5.29 -26.51
C GLU A 175 2.28 3.87 -26.92
N SER A 176 3.45 3.72 -27.55
CA SER A 176 4.00 2.42 -27.94
C SER A 176 4.77 1.72 -26.82
N ILE A 177 5.15 2.44 -25.77
CA ILE A 177 5.89 1.87 -24.65
C ILE A 177 4.99 0.86 -23.92
N PRO A 178 5.41 -0.39 -23.74
CA PRO A 178 4.61 -1.40 -23.08
C PRO A 178 4.51 -1.12 -21.57
N PRO A 179 3.36 -1.41 -20.93
CA PRO A 179 3.23 -1.30 -19.48
C PRO A 179 3.98 -2.43 -18.77
N VAL A 180 4.57 -2.14 -17.61
CA VAL A 180 5.34 -3.12 -16.82
C VAL A 180 4.47 -3.94 -15.86
N ILE A 181 3.28 -3.43 -15.54
CA ILE A 181 2.29 -4.05 -14.66
C ILE A 181 0.87 -3.75 -15.15
N LYS A 182 -0.06 -4.63 -14.83
CA LYS A 182 -1.46 -4.56 -15.25
C LYS A 182 -2.40 -5.26 -14.26
N ASN A 183 -3.70 -5.25 -14.55
CA ASN A 183 -4.76 -5.96 -13.82
C ASN A 183 -4.79 -5.60 -12.33
N PHE A 184 -4.94 -4.33 -12.01
CA PHE A 184 -4.88 -3.88 -10.62
C PHE A 184 -6.08 -4.34 -9.80
N LEU A 185 -5.81 -4.63 -8.52
CA LEU A 185 -6.83 -4.83 -7.51
C LEU A 185 -6.41 -4.08 -6.25
N PHE A 186 -7.28 -3.16 -5.82
CA PHE A 186 -7.06 -2.30 -4.67
C PHE A 186 -7.96 -2.71 -3.52
N PHE A 187 -7.44 -2.62 -2.30
CA PHE A 187 -8.23 -2.82 -1.09
C PHE A 187 -7.70 -1.97 0.06
N ALA A 188 -8.54 -1.78 1.06
CA ALA A 188 -8.12 -1.25 2.35
C ALA A 188 -8.70 -2.11 3.47
N GLU A 189 -7.87 -2.52 4.42
CA GLU A 189 -8.31 -3.31 5.56
C GLU A 189 -7.41 -3.08 6.77
N GLU A 190 -7.91 -3.37 7.97
CA GLU A 190 -7.10 -3.33 9.19
C GLU A 190 -5.97 -4.36 9.09
N LYS A 191 -4.75 -3.95 9.48
CA LYS A 191 -3.54 -4.77 9.38
C LYS A 191 -3.71 -6.16 9.99
N TRP A 192 -4.33 -6.25 11.17
CA TRP A 192 -4.53 -7.51 11.88
C TRP A 192 -5.50 -8.47 11.18
N LYS A 193 -6.47 -7.94 10.40
CA LYS A 193 -7.47 -8.74 9.68
C LYS A 193 -6.93 -9.46 8.46
N ILE A 194 -5.77 -9.04 7.95
CA ILE A 194 -5.10 -9.66 6.80
C ILE A 194 -3.79 -10.35 7.19
N ALA A 195 -3.40 -10.27 8.46
CA ALA A 195 -2.18 -10.88 8.98
C ALA A 195 -2.28 -12.42 8.99
N SER A 196 -1.14 -13.06 8.76
CA SER A 196 -0.93 -14.48 9.01
C SER A 196 -0.16 -14.70 10.31
N ASP A 197 -0.04 -15.96 10.71
CA ASP A 197 0.81 -16.43 11.81
C ASP A 197 2.27 -16.67 11.38
N LYS A 198 2.64 -16.23 10.16
CA LYS A 198 3.96 -16.43 9.56
C LYS A 198 4.72 -15.12 9.42
N ARG A 199 6.05 -15.25 9.37
CA ARG A 199 6.94 -14.12 9.04
C ARG A 199 6.76 -13.74 7.58
N GLY A 200 6.72 -12.43 7.30
CA GLY A 200 6.67 -11.88 5.93
C GLY A 200 8.04 -11.84 5.24
N SER A 201 9.12 -12.03 6.00
CA SER A 201 10.49 -12.03 5.48
C SER A 201 11.42 -12.88 6.34
N GLY A 202 12.41 -13.52 5.72
CA GLY A 202 13.36 -14.41 6.42
C GLY A 202 14.43 -13.67 7.22
N ASN A 203 14.88 -12.51 6.76
CA ASN A 203 16.02 -11.76 7.32
C ASN A 203 15.64 -10.57 8.21
N THR A 204 14.40 -10.08 8.09
CA THR A 204 13.89 -8.93 8.82
C THR A 204 12.60 -9.34 9.55
N ALA A 205 12.39 -8.78 10.74
CA ALA A 205 11.28 -9.13 11.63
C ALA A 205 9.95 -8.52 11.15
N ASN A 206 9.46 -8.92 9.97
CA ASN A 206 8.18 -8.46 9.43
C ASN A 206 7.05 -9.46 9.66
N ILE A 207 5.87 -8.94 9.94
CA ILE A 207 4.61 -9.68 9.94
C ILE A 207 4.23 -10.01 8.50
N GLY A 208 3.87 -11.26 8.21
CA GLY A 208 3.36 -11.66 6.91
C GLY A 208 1.84 -11.51 6.82
N SER A 209 1.32 -11.27 5.62
CA SER A 209 -0.12 -11.42 5.36
C SER A 209 -0.48 -12.87 5.03
N ILE A 210 -1.79 -13.14 4.98
CA ILE A 210 -2.31 -14.28 4.19
C ILE A 210 -2.12 -14.02 2.69
N GLN A 211 -2.29 -15.05 1.86
CA GLN A 211 -1.98 -15.00 0.42
C GLN A 211 -3.19 -15.16 -0.50
N LYS A 212 -4.30 -15.74 -0.04
CA LYS A 212 -5.51 -15.91 -0.86
C LYS A 212 -6.21 -14.57 -1.01
N ILE A 213 -6.36 -14.10 -2.25
CA ILE A 213 -6.83 -12.73 -2.54
C ILE A 213 -8.23 -12.50 -1.99
N ASP A 214 -9.16 -13.45 -2.19
CA ASP A 214 -10.52 -13.34 -1.66
C ASP A 214 -10.55 -13.18 -0.15
N ASP A 215 -9.68 -13.87 0.59
CA ASP A 215 -9.64 -13.75 2.05
C ASP A 215 -9.06 -12.40 2.47
N ILE A 216 -8.08 -11.86 1.73
CA ILE A 216 -7.53 -10.52 1.96
C ILE A 216 -8.63 -9.46 1.79
N LEU A 217 -9.38 -9.52 0.69
CA LEU A 217 -10.45 -8.59 0.37
C LEU A 217 -11.57 -8.57 1.42
N ASN A 218 -11.85 -9.74 1.99
CA ASN A 218 -12.88 -9.91 3.01
C ASN A 218 -12.36 -9.72 4.45
N GLY A 219 -11.06 -9.52 4.66
CA GLY A 219 -10.47 -9.42 5.98
C GLY A 219 -10.56 -10.73 6.79
N ASN A 220 -10.47 -11.87 6.12
CA ASN A 220 -10.59 -13.22 6.67
C ASN A 220 -9.23 -13.84 7.04
N GLY A 221 -8.33 -13.04 7.60
CA GLY A 221 -7.02 -13.51 8.08
C GLY A 221 -7.10 -14.41 9.32
N VAL A 222 -5.93 -14.89 9.75
CA VAL A 222 -5.81 -15.89 10.82
C VAL A 222 -6.46 -15.40 12.12
N PHE A 223 -6.34 -14.11 12.41
CA PHE A 223 -6.85 -13.50 13.64
C PHE A 223 -8.28 -12.94 13.51
N ALA A 224 -8.91 -13.00 12.33
CA ALA A 224 -10.19 -12.35 12.05
C ALA A 224 -11.31 -12.77 13.01
N LYS A 225 -11.31 -14.04 13.44
CA LYS A 225 -12.29 -14.59 14.41
C LYS A 225 -11.87 -14.42 15.87
N ALA A 226 -10.60 -14.15 16.13
CA ALA A 226 -10.04 -14.03 17.48
C ALA A 226 -10.01 -12.58 17.98
N GLY A 227 -9.86 -11.62 17.07
CA GLY A 227 -9.79 -10.19 17.39
C GLY A 227 -8.36 -9.65 17.41
N GLU A 228 -8.26 -8.32 17.43
CA GLU A 228 -7.01 -7.57 17.40
C GLU A 228 -6.12 -7.86 18.63
N GLU A 229 -6.71 -8.11 19.80
CA GLU A 229 -5.97 -8.41 21.03
C GLU A 229 -5.15 -9.70 20.98
N LEU A 230 -5.54 -10.68 20.16
CA LEU A 230 -4.73 -11.90 19.97
C LEU A 230 -3.63 -11.71 18.92
N PHE A 231 -3.84 -10.79 17.99
CA PHE A 231 -2.84 -10.42 17.00
C PHE A 231 -1.70 -9.61 17.62
N ASP A 232 -2.06 -8.70 18.53
CA ASP A 232 -1.14 -7.80 19.24
C ASP A 232 -0.22 -8.50 20.25
#